data_AF-A0A422MPX9-F1
#
_entry.id   AF-A0A422MPX9-F1
#
_cell.length_a   1.000
_cell.length_b   1.000
_cell.length_c   1.000
_cell.angle_alpha   90.00
_cell.angle_beta   90.00
_cell.angle_gamma   90.00
#
_symmetry.space_group_name_H-M   'P 1'
#
loop_
_entity.id
_entity.type
_entity.pdbx_description
1 polymer ?
#
loop_
_entity_poly.entity_id
_entity_poly.type
_entity_poly.pdbx_seq_one_letter_code
_entity_poly.pdbx_strand_id
1 'polypeptide(L)'
;RREERERIRREEEESRARLEEEQERAIREEARARREEERAILAEEERRRREERERIRREEEESRARLEEEQERAIREEARARREEVRAREIGELANQPLPDGFYDSVFNARWSHVLAFPEGEGDAMVVRMEVREGEPPTQLWDYRRKGISYEPVEDAGQFIAPRPRLVILSSAKRWPYSLKQGRAFADCYINREVERVWRVVKGDLEGEFGTADLKGFDVRRRLLIGTPGIGKSMAAGSYLLYRLLHYDAKKLQVVVYCFGGDLAFVF
;
A
#
# COMPACT_ATOMS: atom_id res chain seq x y z
N ARG A 1 -98.07 -0.52 -57.45
CA ARG A 1 -97.75 0.90 -57.78
C ARG A 1 -97.56 1.81 -56.55
N ARG A 2 -98.46 1.82 -55.53
CA ARG A 2 -98.29 2.68 -54.34
C ARG A 2 -97.29 2.10 -53.32
N GLU A 3 -97.39 0.81 -53.02
CA GLU A 3 -96.47 0.08 -52.12
C GLU A 3 -95.03 0.02 -52.66
N GLU A 4 -94.87 -0.12 -53.97
CA GLU A 4 -93.57 -0.18 -54.64
C GLU A 4 -92.82 1.16 -54.60
N ARG A 5 -93.55 2.29 -54.65
CA ARG A 5 -92.99 3.64 -54.45
C ARG A 5 -92.58 3.90 -53.01
N GLU A 6 -93.31 3.37 -52.02
CA GLU A 6 -92.92 3.47 -50.62
C GLU A 6 -91.71 2.60 -50.29
N ARG A 7 -91.57 1.44 -50.95
CA ARG A 7 -90.39 0.58 -50.82
C ARG A 7 -89.12 1.26 -51.34
N ILE A 8 -89.18 1.85 -52.54
CA ILE A 8 -88.07 2.60 -53.14
C ILE A 8 -87.70 3.81 -52.27
N ARG A 9 -88.69 4.55 -51.74
CA ARG A 9 -88.43 5.70 -50.88
C ARG A 9 -87.77 5.32 -49.55
N ARG A 10 -88.17 4.19 -48.95
CA ARG A 10 -87.51 3.65 -47.74
C ARG A 10 -86.10 3.14 -48.03
N GLU A 11 -85.87 2.50 -49.17
CA GLU A 11 -84.53 2.09 -49.60
C GLU A 11 -83.63 3.31 -49.89
N GLU A 12 -84.16 4.38 -50.48
CA GLU A 12 -83.46 5.65 -50.69
C GLU A 12 -83.14 6.38 -49.36
N GLU A 13 -84.08 6.39 -48.41
CA GLU A 13 -83.85 6.95 -47.07
C GLU A 13 -82.84 6.12 -46.27
N GLU A 14 -82.93 4.78 -46.33
CA GLU A 14 -81.95 3.90 -45.68
C GLU A 14 -80.57 4.02 -46.33
N SER A 15 -80.48 4.11 -47.66
CA SER A 15 -79.19 4.27 -48.34
C SER A 15 -78.57 5.63 -48.10
N ARG A 16 -79.38 6.71 -48.03
CA ARG A 16 -78.91 8.03 -47.57
C ARG A 16 -78.44 8.00 -46.11
N ALA A 17 -79.20 7.39 -45.21
CA ALA A 17 -78.83 7.28 -43.80
C ALA A 17 -77.53 6.48 -43.61
N ARG A 18 -77.33 5.39 -44.39
CA ARG A 18 -76.08 4.62 -44.38
C ARG A 18 -74.89 5.43 -44.91
N LEU A 19 -75.09 6.22 -45.96
CA LEU A 19 -74.07 7.12 -46.51
C LEU A 19 -73.68 8.22 -45.53
N GLU A 20 -74.66 8.79 -44.83
CA GLU A 20 -74.46 9.84 -43.82
C GLU A 20 -73.75 9.27 -42.58
N GLU A 21 -74.11 8.05 -42.16
CA GLU A 21 -73.42 7.34 -41.08
C GLU A 21 -71.99 6.94 -41.46
N GLU A 22 -71.74 6.51 -42.70
CA GLU A 22 -70.39 6.27 -43.23
C GLU A 22 -69.56 7.56 -43.27
N GLN A 23 -70.14 8.68 -43.70
CA GLN A 23 -69.47 9.98 -43.70
C GLN A 23 -69.14 10.45 -42.28
N GLU A 24 -70.07 10.33 -41.32
CA GLU A 24 -69.78 10.64 -39.93
C GLU A 24 -68.70 9.73 -39.32
N ARG A 25 -68.71 8.43 -39.67
CA ARG A 25 -67.68 7.48 -39.24
C ARG A 25 -66.31 7.85 -39.81
N ALA A 26 -66.23 8.19 -41.10
CA ALA A 26 -65.00 8.63 -41.74
C ALA A 26 -64.45 9.92 -41.10
N ILE A 27 -65.30 10.91 -40.82
CA ILE A 27 -64.90 12.15 -40.15
C ILE A 27 -64.39 11.87 -38.71
N ARG A 28 -65.05 10.96 -37.98
CA ARG A 28 -64.62 10.56 -36.63
C ARG A 28 -63.31 9.79 -36.64
N GLU A 29 -63.08 8.92 -37.61
CA GLU A 29 -61.80 8.23 -37.79
C GLU A 29 -60.68 9.20 -38.13
N GLU A 30 -60.91 10.13 -39.06
CA GLU A 30 -59.90 11.13 -39.43
C GLU A 30 -59.56 12.05 -38.24
N ALA A 31 -60.56 12.45 -37.46
CA ALA A 31 -60.37 13.22 -36.23
C ALA A 31 -59.63 12.42 -35.14
N ARG A 32 -59.79 11.09 -35.07
CA ARG A 32 -59.02 10.22 -34.17
C ARG A 32 -57.58 10.10 -34.65
N ALA A 33 -57.37 9.85 -35.94
CA ALA A 33 -56.04 9.75 -36.53
C ALA A 33 -55.22 11.03 -36.31
N ARG A 34 -55.80 12.21 -36.54
CA ARG A 34 -55.13 13.49 -36.25
C ARG A 34 -54.75 13.67 -34.78
N ARG A 35 -55.62 13.26 -33.85
CA ARG A 35 -55.33 13.31 -32.41
C ARG A 35 -54.24 12.33 -31.99
N GLU A 36 -54.20 11.15 -32.61
CA GLU A 36 -53.14 10.17 -32.38
C GLU A 36 -51.80 10.66 -32.93
N GLU A 37 -51.81 11.31 -34.09
CA GLU A 37 -50.63 11.91 -34.71
C GLU A 37 -50.08 13.09 -33.87
N GLU A 38 -50.94 14.00 -33.40
CA GLU A 38 -50.55 15.06 -32.46
C GLU A 38 -49.98 14.50 -31.14
N ARG A 39 -50.58 13.44 -30.60
CA ARG A 39 -50.06 12.76 -29.40
C ARG A 39 -48.70 12.10 -29.66
N ALA A 40 -48.50 11.50 -30.84
CA ALA A 40 -47.24 10.89 -31.22
C ALA A 40 -46.12 11.94 -31.33
N ILE A 41 -46.40 13.08 -31.95
CA ILE A 41 -45.46 14.21 -32.05
C ILE A 41 -45.09 14.72 -30.65
N LEU A 42 -46.08 14.96 -29.79
CA LEU A 42 -45.86 15.44 -28.42
C LEU A 42 -45.04 14.43 -27.60
N ALA A 43 -45.33 13.14 -27.74
CA ALA A 43 -44.60 12.07 -27.05
C ALA A 43 -43.15 11.98 -27.52
N GLU A 44 -42.88 12.18 -28.82
CA GLU A 44 -41.52 12.19 -29.36
C GLU A 44 -40.73 13.43 -28.91
N GLU A 45 -41.35 14.61 -28.87
CA GLU A 45 -40.75 15.81 -28.32
C GLU A 45 -40.40 15.66 -26.83
N GLU A 46 -41.30 15.08 -26.03
CA GLU A 46 -41.02 14.77 -24.63
C GLU A 46 -39.86 13.78 -24.50
N ARG A 47 -39.79 12.75 -25.36
CA ARG A 47 -38.69 11.78 -25.35
C ARG A 47 -37.36 12.46 -25.63
N ARG A 48 -37.29 13.29 -26.67
CA ARG A 48 -36.07 14.06 -27.02
C ARG A 48 -35.64 14.99 -25.88
N ARG A 49 -36.58 15.69 -25.24
CA ARG A 49 -36.29 16.54 -24.08
C ARG A 49 -35.77 15.75 -22.88
N ARG A 50 -36.29 14.55 -22.64
CA ARG A 50 -35.79 13.66 -21.57
C ARG A 50 -34.38 13.16 -21.87
N GLU A 51 -34.13 12.70 -23.10
CA GLU A 51 -32.82 12.25 -23.56
C GLU A 51 -31.77 13.38 -23.45
N GLU A 52 -32.12 14.61 -23.85
CA GLU A 52 -31.23 15.77 -23.75
C GLU A 52 -30.93 16.15 -22.28
N ARG A 53 -31.94 16.13 -21.41
CA ARG A 53 -31.75 16.36 -19.97
C ARG A 53 -30.87 15.29 -19.33
N GLU A 54 -31.05 14.02 -19.70
CA GLU A 54 -30.18 12.95 -19.24
C GLU A 54 -28.75 13.13 -19.74
N ARG A 55 -28.56 13.56 -20.98
CA ARG A 55 -27.22 13.83 -21.53
C ARG A 55 -26.51 14.94 -20.76
N ILE A 56 -27.19 16.08 -20.56
CA ILE A 56 -26.65 17.20 -19.77
C ILE A 56 -26.33 16.77 -18.35
N ARG A 57 -27.24 16.02 -17.72
CA ARG A 57 -27.01 15.51 -16.36
C ARG A 57 -25.78 14.60 -16.28
N ARG A 58 -25.61 13.69 -17.24
CA ARG A 58 -24.43 12.81 -17.30
C ARG A 58 -23.14 13.61 -17.52
N GLU A 59 -23.16 14.58 -18.44
CA GLU A 59 -22.03 15.47 -18.70
C GLU A 59 -21.66 16.28 -17.43
N GLU A 60 -22.65 16.78 -16.69
CA GLU A 60 -22.44 17.48 -15.42
C GLU A 60 -21.90 16.55 -14.32
N GLU A 61 -22.44 15.34 -14.18
CA GLU A 61 -21.97 14.33 -13.24
C GLU A 61 -20.53 13.91 -13.54
N GLU A 62 -20.19 13.67 -14.82
CA GLU A 62 -18.83 13.38 -15.27
C GLU A 62 -17.87 14.56 -15.02
N SER A 63 -18.31 15.79 -15.30
CA SER A 63 -17.51 16.98 -15.07
C SER A 63 -17.23 17.20 -13.58
N ARG A 64 -18.24 16.96 -12.72
CA ARG A 64 -18.06 16.99 -11.26
C ARG A 64 -17.10 15.92 -10.78
N ALA A 65 -17.26 14.68 -11.26
CA ALA A 65 -16.37 13.57 -10.89
C ALA A 65 -14.90 13.86 -11.29
N ARG A 66 -14.67 14.45 -12.48
CA ARG A 66 -13.32 14.86 -12.90
C ARG A 66 -12.73 15.93 -11.98
N LEU A 67 -13.53 16.94 -11.62
CA LEU A 67 -13.10 17.99 -10.70
C LEU A 67 -12.78 17.45 -9.30
N GLU A 68 -13.60 16.53 -8.79
CA GLU A 68 -13.36 15.86 -7.51
C GLU A 68 -12.06 15.04 -7.54
N GLU A 69 -11.82 14.27 -8.61
CA GLU A 69 -10.59 13.51 -8.77
C GLU A 69 -9.36 14.42 -8.87
N GLU A 70 -9.44 15.52 -9.61
CA GLU A 70 -8.37 16.52 -9.69
C GLU A 70 -8.10 17.18 -8.33
N GLN A 71 -9.15 17.53 -7.58
CA GLN A 71 -9.02 18.07 -6.23
C GLN A 71 -8.36 17.06 -5.29
N GLU A 72 -8.78 15.79 -5.31
CA GLU A 72 -8.16 14.74 -4.51
C GLU A 72 -6.69 14.53 -4.88
N ARG A 73 -6.35 14.55 -6.16
CA ARG A 73 -4.95 14.45 -6.63
C ARG A 73 -4.14 15.64 -6.13
N ALA A 74 -4.66 16.86 -6.25
CA ALA A 74 -4.00 18.06 -5.75
C ALA A 74 -3.77 18.00 -4.23
N ILE A 75 -4.77 17.57 -3.45
CA ILE A 75 -4.63 17.38 -2.00
C ILE A 75 -3.56 16.34 -1.68
N ARG A 76 -3.51 15.21 -2.40
CA ARG A 76 -2.50 14.16 -2.19
C ARG A 76 -1.10 14.66 -2.55
N GLU A 77 -0.95 15.41 -3.64
CA GLU A 77 0.32 15.99 -4.05
C GLU A 77 0.79 17.06 -3.07
N GLU A 78 -0.08 17.94 -2.62
CA GLU A 78 0.24 18.95 -1.61
C GLU A 78 0.62 18.28 -0.27
N ALA A 79 -0.13 17.26 0.16
CA ALA A 79 0.21 16.49 1.35
C ALA A 79 1.57 15.79 1.21
N ARG A 80 1.92 15.31 0.01
CA ARG A 80 3.24 14.74 -0.27
C ARG A 80 4.33 15.81 -0.23
N ALA A 81 4.13 16.96 -0.87
CA ALA A 81 5.07 18.06 -0.90
C ALA A 81 5.35 18.58 0.53
N ARG A 82 4.30 18.80 1.34
CA ARG A 82 4.44 19.18 2.75
C ARG A 82 5.25 18.16 3.56
N ARG A 83 5.04 16.85 3.33
CA ARG A 83 5.82 15.79 3.99
C ARG A 83 7.29 15.82 3.57
N GLU A 84 7.56 16.05 2.28
CA GLU A 84 8.93 16.15 1.76
C GLU A 84 9.63 17.42 2.27
N GLU A 85 8.94 18.54 2.38
CA GLU A 85 9.45 19.79 2.95
C GLU A 85 9.79 19.65 4.44
N VAL A 86 8.88 19.08 5.24
CA VAL A 86 9.15 18.78 6.66
C VAL A 86 10.35 17.85 6.79
N ARG A 87 10.45 16.81 5.96
CA ARG A 87 11.58 15.89 5.95
C ARG A 87 12.89 16.59 5.60
N ALA A 88 12.89 17.47 4.59
CA ALA A 88 14.07 18.22 4.19
C ALA A 88 14.54 19.18 5.30
N ARG A 89 13.59 19.84 5.98
CA ARG A 89 13.89 20.67 7.15
C ARG A 89 14.50 19.86 8.29
N GLU A 90 13.90 18.72 8.67
CA GLU A 90 14.46 17.82 9.70
C GLU A 90 15.89 17.38 9.35
N ILE A 91 16.13 17.04 8.08
CA ILE A 91 17.46 16.66 7.58
C ILE A 91 18.44 17.82 7.72
N GLY A 92 18.05 19.03 7.30
CA GLY A 92 18.88 20.22 7.42
C GLY A 92 19.19 20.57 8.88
N GLU A 93 18.21 20.45 9.78
CA GLU A 93 18.42 20.66 11.22
C GLU A 93 19.42 19.66 11.81
N LEU A 94 19.33 18.38 11.43
CA LEU A 94 20.28 17.36 11.91
C LEU A 94 21.67 17.51 11.28
N ALA A 95 21.77 17.81 9.99
CA ALA A 95 23.05 17.99 9.31
C ALA A 95 23.86 19.17 9.89
N ASN A 96 23.17 20.18 10.44
CA ASN A 96 23.78 21.32 11.11
C ASN A 96 24.14 21.04 12.58
N GLN A 97 23.71 19.92 13.16
CA GLN A 97 24.07 19.54 14.53
C GLN A 97 25.40 18.78 14.54
N PRO A 98 26.33 19.13 15.44
CA PRO A 98 27.55 18.35 15.59
C PRO A 98 27.19 16.94 16.07
N LEU A 99 27.81 15.93 15.45
CA LEU A 99 27.71 14.56 15.92
C LEU A 99 28.27 14.46 17.35
N PRO A 100 27.67 13.65 18.23
CA PRO A 100 28.21 13.45 19.57
C PRO A 100 29.65 12.93 19.52
N ASP A 101 30.53 13.49 20.35
CA ASP A 101 31.89 12.96 20.49
C ASP A 101 31.88 11.46 20.80
N GLY A 102 32.69 10.70 20.07
CA GLY A 102 32.75 9.24 20.15
C GLY A 102 31.55 8.51 19.55
N PHE A 103 30.79 9.15 18.63
CA PHE A 103 29.63 8.51 17.99
C PHE A 103 30.01 7.22 17.24
N TYR A 104 31.09 7.25 16.43
CA TYR A 104 31.63 6.08 15.77
C TYR A 104 31.91 4.96 16.76
N ASP A 105 32.71 5.26 17.80
CA ASP A 105 33.11 4.29 18.81
C ASP A 105 31.91 3.69 19.54
N SER A 106 30.87 4.48 19.78
CA SER A 106 29.65 4.00 20.41
C SER A 106 28.86 3.03 19.55
N VAL A 107 28.77 3.28 18.24
CA VAL A 107 28.09 2.38 17.30
C VAL A 107 28.92 1.12 17.09
N PHE A 108 30.23 1.27 16.89
CA PHE A 108 31.15 0.15 16.70
C PHE A 108 31.22 -0.75 17.94
N ASN A 109 31.35 -0.16 19.13
CA ASN A 109 31.42 -0.90 20.40
C ASN A 109 30.05 -1.10 21.06
N ALA A 110 28.96 -1.16 20.28
CA ALA A 110 27.63 -1.43 20.80
C ALA A 110 27.62 -2.77 21.56
N ARG A 111 26.94 -2.78 22.71
CA ARG A 111 26.94 -3.92 23.64
C ARG A 111 25.81 -4.87 23.32
N TRP A 112 26.12 -6.16 23.34
CA TRP A 112 25.14 -7.22 23.19
C TRP A 112 24.46 -7.55 24.51
N SER A 113 23.16 -7.77 24.44
CA SER A 113 22.35 -8.42 25.47
C SER A 113 21.32 -9.32 24.80
N HIS A 114 20.81 -10.34 25.47
CA HIS A 114 19.83 -11.25 24.90
C HIS A 114 18.76 -11.66 25.92
N VAL A 115 17.55 -11.92 25.41
CA VAL A 115 16.37 -12.29 26.20
C VAL A 115 16.06 -13.76 25.98
N LEU A 116 16.08 -14.50 27.08
CA LEU A 116 15.76 -15.92 27.15
C LEU A 116 14.39 -16.12 27.80
N ALA A 117 13.56 -16.94 27.16
CA ALA A 117 12.26 -17.36 27.66
C ALA A 117 12.35 -18.77 28.26
N PHE A 118 11.99 -18.89 29.53
CA PHE A 118 11.89 -20.14 30.26
C PHE A 118 10.40 -20.48 30.44
N PRO A 119 9.89 -21.51 29.77
CA PRO A 119 8.56 -22.03 30.05
C PRO A 119 8.57 -22.72 31.43
N GLU A 120 7.66 -22.31 32.31
CA GLU A 120 7.47 -22.86 33.65
C GLU A 120 6.03 -23.35 33.79
N GLY A 121 5.83 -24.54 34.37
CA GLY A 121 4.52 -25.19 34.49
C GLY A 121 4.17 -26.10 33.30
N GLU A 122 3.00 -26.74 33.38
CA GLU A 122 2.50 -27.70 32.38
C GLU A 122 1.10 -27.30 31.89
N GLY A 123 0.78 -27.64 30.63
CA GLY A 123 -0.54 -27.42 30.03
C GLY A 123 -0.97 -25.95 30.05
N ASP A 124 -2.22 -25.71 30.45
CA ASP A 124 -2.83 -24.38 30.47
C ASP A 124 -2.27 -23.45 31.57
N ALA A 125 -1.45 -23.98 32.49
CA ALA A 125 -0.77 -23.21 33.53
C ALA A 125 0.66 -22.78 33.13
N MET A 126 1.05 -22.97 31.86
CA MET A 126 2.38 -22.60 31.37
C MET A 126 2.58 -21.07 31.40
N VAL A 127 3.50 -20.61 32.25
CA VAL A 127 3.96 -19.22 32.31
C VAL A 127 5.34 -19.13 31.67
N VAL A 128 5.65 -18.02 30.99
CA VAL A 128 6.97 -17.81 30.38
C VAL A 128 7.72 -16.76 31.18
N ARG A 129 8.73 -17.18 31.96
CA ARG A 129 9.68 -16.28 32.59
C ARG A 129 10.66 -15.74 31.55
N MET A 130 10.85 -14.43 31.50
CA MET A 130 11.83 -13.78 30.63
C MET A 130 13.03 -13.35 31.46
N GLU A 131 14.23 -13.75 31.05
CA GLU A 131 15.49 -13.29 31.65
C GLU A 131 16.32 -12.56 30.60
N VAL A 132 16.88 -11.40 30.99
CA VAL A 132 17.86 -10.67 30.18
C VAL A 132 19.25 -11.06 30.64
N ARG A 133 20.11 -11.43 29.70
CA ARG A 133 21.52 -11.72 29.95
C ARG A 133 22.38 -10.75 29.16
N GLU A 134 23.42 -10.23 29.79
CA GLU A 134 24.41 -9.39 29.14
C GLU A 134 25.42 -10.25 28.36
N GLY A 135 26.00 -9.68 27.31
CA GLY A 135 27.02 -10.32 26.49
C GLY A 135 26.51 -10.87 25.17
N GLU A 136 27.45 -11.35 24.37
CA GLU A 136 27.17 -11.91 23.05
C GLU A 136 26.23 -13.11 23.18
N PRO A 137 25.16 -13.18 22.38
CA PRO A 137 24.31 -14.37 22.38
C PRO A 137 25.08 -15.62 21.91
N PRO A 138 24.56 -16.82 22.18
CA PRO A 138 25.04 -18.04 21.54
C PRO A 138 25.22 -17.89 20.02
N THR A 139 26.24 -18.55 19.46
CA THR A 139 26.66 -18.41 18.05
C THR A 139 25.53 -18.63 17.04
N GLN A 140 24.51 -19.42 17.40
CA GLN A 140 23.35 -19.67 16.55
C GLN A 140 22.06 -19.68 17.39
N LEU A 141 21.29 -18.59 17.29
CA LEU A 141 20.03 -18.39 18.02
C LEU A 141 18.79 -18.89 17.27
N TRP A 142 18.85 -18.83 15.94
CA TRP A 142 17.78 -19.23 15.04
C TRP A 142 18.40 -19.97 13.85
N ASP A 143 17.77 -21.08 13.48
CA ASP A 143 18.14 -21.87 12.32
C ASP A 143 17.28 -21.49 11.13
N TYR A 144 17.93 -21.55 9.98
CA TYR A 144 17.30 -21.21 8.72
C TYR A 144 17.67 -22.24 7.66
N ARG A 145 16.72 -22.55 6.81
CA ARG A 145 16.91 -23.33 5.60
C ARG A 145 17.11 -22.38 4.41
N ARG A 146 18.20 -22.55 3.67
CA ARG A 146 18.42 -21.77 2.44
C ARG A 146 17.42 -22.20 1.37
N LYS A 147 16.71 -21.24 0.76
CA LYS A 147 15.79 -21.45 -0.36
C LYS A 147 16.10 -20.45 -1.46
N GLY A 148 16.90 -20.89 -2.44
CA GLY A 148 17.44 -20.00 -3.48
C GLY A 148 18.29 -18.88 -2.86
N ILE A 149 17.89 -17.63 -3.12
CA ILE A 149 18.57 -16.41 -2.61
C ILE A 149 18.01 -15.90 -1.27
N SER A 150 17.09 -16.65 -0.64
CA SER A 150 16.49 -16.31 0.65
C SER A 150 16.66 -17.44 1.67
N TYR A 151 16.22 -17.18 2.90
CA TYR A 151 16.32 -18.08 4.04
C TYR A 151 14.94 -18.25 4.68
N GLU A 152 14.50 -19.47 4.92
CA GLU A 152 13.25 -19.75 5.64
C GLU A 152 13.58 -20.14 7.08
N PRO A 153 12.96 -19.54 8.11
CA PRO A 153 13.14 -19.98 9.48
C PRO A 153 12.67 -21.43 9.61
N VAL A 154 13.43 -22.27 10.30
CA VAL A 154 13.00 -23.64 10.60
C VAL A 154 11.97 -23.57 11.74
N GLU A 155 10.77 -24.09 11.53
CA GLU A 155 9.70 -24.11 12.55
C GLU A 155 9.68 -25.43 13.33
N ASP A 156 10.84 -26.04 13.55
CA ASP A 156 10.92 -27.29 14.29
C ASP A 156 10.68 -27.05 15.78
N ALA A 157 9.83 -27.87 16.39
CA ALA A 157 9.56 -27.84 17.83
C ALA A 157 10.85 -27.98 18.67
N GLY A 158 11.94 -28.51 18.09
CA GLY A 158 13.26 -28.67 18.69
C GLY A 158 14.14 -27.40 18.69
N GLN A 159 13.89 -26.39 17.86
CA GLN A 159 14.63 -25.12 17.91
C GLN A 159 14.26 -24.28 19.14
N PHE A 160 13.13 -24.58 19.77
CA PHE A 160 12.62 -23.87 20.94
C PHE A 160 12.73 -24.69 22.23
N ILE A 161 13.84 -25.44 22.38
CA ILE A 161 14.20 -26.06 23.67
C ILE A 161 14.49 -24.94 24.68
N ALA A 162 13.91 -25.05 25.87
CA ALA A 162 14.10 -24.07 26.93
C ALA A 162 15.59 -24.03 27.35
N PRO A 163 16.19 -22.84 27.52
CA PRO A 163 15.63 -21.50 27.30
C PRO A 163 15.52 -21.07 25.83
N ARG A 164 14.36 -20.51 25.47
CA ARG A 164 14.05 -20.03 24.11
C ARG A 164 14.64 -18.64 23.87
N PRO A 165 15.52 -18.43 22.88
CA PRO A 165 15.95 -17.09 22.53
C PRO A 165 14.82 -16.32 21.85
N ARG A 166 14.40 -15.21 22.47
CA ARG A 166 13.29 -14.38 21.98
C ARG A 166 13.76 -13.15 21.25
N LEU A 167 14.80 -12.52 21.79
CA LEU A 167 15.24 -11.22 21.35
C LEU A 167 16.72 -11.07 21.64
N VAL A 168 17.42 -10.40 20.74
CA VAL A 168 18.76 -9.90 20.98
C VAL A 168 18.72 -8.39 20.94
N ILE A 169 19.56 -7.74 21.72
CA ILE A 169 19.59 -6.30 21.91
C ILE A 169 21.02 -5.84 21.64
N LEU A 170 21.15 -4.82 20.80
CA LEU A 170 22.39 -4.07 20.63
C LEU A 170 22.21 -2.66 21.18
N SER A 171 22.97 -2.33 22.21
CA SER A 171 22.86 -1.04 22.91
C SER A 171 24.05 -0.13 22.58
N SER A 172 23.77 1.04 22.01
CA SER A 172 24.75 2.08 21.71
C SER A 172 24.55 3.29 22.65
N ALA A 173 25.59 3.67 23.40
CA ALA A 173 25.53 4.75 24.39
C ALA A 173 25.18 6.13 23.77
N LYS A 174 25.67 6.39 22.56
CA LYS A 174 25.41 7.58 21.75
C LYS A 174 24.30 7.35 20.71
N ARG A 175 23.48 6.31 20.90
CA ARG A 175 22.33 5.93 20.07
C ARG A 175 22.74 5.45 18.67
N TRP A 176 21.74 5.22 17.83
CA TRP A 176 21.88 4.79 16.44
C TRP A 176 21.65 5.96 15.48
N PRO A 177 22.22 5.95 14.26
CA PRO A 177 21.95 6.98 13.26
C PRO A 177 20.46 7.26 13.06
N TYR A 178 19.62 6.20 13.02
CA TYR A 178 18.18 6.36 12.84
C TYR A 178 17.51 7.05 14.04
N SER A 179 17.97 6.79 15.26
CA SER A 179 17.46 7.43 16.47
C SER A 179 17.78 8.92 16.48
N LEU A 180 19.00 9.31 16.05
CA LEU A 180 19.37 10.72 15.88
C LEU A 180 18.48 11.40 14.84
N LYS A 181 18.27 10.77 13.68
CA LYS A 181 17.37 11.27 12.62
C LYS A 181 15.93 11.50 13.06
N GLN A 182 15.46 10.74 14.04
CA GLN A 182 14.10 10.86 14.58
C GLN A 182 14.03 11.79 15.80
N GLY A 183 15.15 12.33 16.29
CA GLY A 183 15.20 13.07 17.56
C GLY A 183 14.76 12.22 18.76
N ARG A 184 14.84 10.88 18.66
CA ARG A 184 14.35 9.95 19.69
C ARG A 184 15.49 9.37 20.51
N ALA A 185 15.23 9.17 21.80
CA ALA A 185 16.21 8.70 22.77
C ALA A 185 16.36 7.16 22.83
N PHE A 186 16.23 6.44 21.72
CA PHE A 186 16.40 4.98 21.72
C PHE A 186 17.87 4.59 21.50
N ALA A 187 18.47 4.00 22.53
CA ALA A 187 19.83 3.45 22.51
C ALA A 187 19.87 1.97 22.06
N ASP A 188 18.77 1.26 22.22
CA ASP A 188 18.69 -0.19 22.03
C ASP A 188 18.12 -0.55 20.66
N CYS A 189 18.78 -1.46 19.95
CA CYS A 189 18.34 -2.05 18.69
C CYS A 189 17.87 -3.49 18.93
N TYR A 190 16.60 -3.76 18.67
CA TYR A 190 15.97 -5.06 18.93
C TYR A 190 16.05 -5.98 17.71
N ILE A 191 16.77 -7.08 17.84
CA ILE A 191 17.00 -8.07 16.78
C ILE A 191 16.14 -9.29 17.06
N ASN A 192 15.22 -9.58 16.15
CA ASN A 192 14.43 -10.80 16.13
C ASN A 192 14.88 -11.71 14.99
N ARG A 193 14.25 -12.87 14.86
CA ARG A 193 14.53 -13.83 13.78
C ARG A 193 14.42 -13.23 12.36
N GLU A 194 13.53 -12.27 12.14
CA GLU A 194 13.34 -11.68 10.81
C GLU A 194 14.49 -10.70 10.49
N VAL A 195 14.96 -9.95 11.49
CA VAL A 195 16.12 -9.07 11.38
C VAL A 195 17.41 -9.87 11.17
N GLU A 196 17.58 -10.98 11.90
CA GLU A 196 18.69 -11.90 11.68
C GLU A 196 18.64 -12.53 10.29
N ARG A 197 17.45 -12.87 9.79
CA ARG A 197 17.28 -13.35 8.40
C ARG A 197 17.81 -12.34 7.39
N VAL A 198 17.53 -11.05 7.58
CA VAL A 198 18.02 -9.98 6.70
C VAL A 198 19.55 -9.97 6.67
N TRP A 199 20.20 -10.06 7.84
CA TRP A 199 21.66 -10.15 7.89
C TRP A 199 22.20 -11.37 7.15
N ARG A 200 21.58 -12.55 7.29
CA ARG A 200 22.02 -13.76 6.56
C ARG A 200 21.96 -13.58 5.05
N VAL A 201 20.92 -12.91 4.53
CA VAL A 201 20.81 -12.58 3.10
C VAL A 201 21.96 -11.66 2.67
N VAL A 202 22.20 -10.58 3.42
CA VAL A 202 23.28 -9.62 3.12
C VAL A 202 24.65 -10.30 3.20
N LYS A 203 24.90 -11.08 4.26
CA LYS A 203 26.13 -11.84 4.42
C LYS A 203 26.39 -12.79 3.25
N GLY A 204 25.36 -13.50 2.78
CA GLY A 204 25.47 -14.37 1.61
C GLY A 204 25.83 -13.61 0.33
N ASP A 205 25.33 -12.38 0.15
CA ASP A 205 25.75 -11.52 -0.97
C ASP A 205 27.21 -11.09 -0.82
N LEU A 206 27.63 -10.64 0.37
CA LEU A 206 29.02 -10.25 0.63
C LEU A 206 29.98 -11.41 0.38
N GLU A 207 29.65 -12.62 0.83
CA GLU A 207 30.47 -13.82 0.62
C GLU A 207 30.54 -14.22 -0.86
N GLY A 208 29.45 -14.04 -1.62
CA GLY A 208 29.42 -14.30 -3.06
C GLY A 208 30.25 -13.32 -3.88
N GLU A 209 30.17 -12.02 -3.57
CA GLU A 209 30.86 -10.96 -4.32
C GLU A 209 32.34 -10.84 -3.91
N PHE A 210 32.66 -10.83 -2.61
CA PHE A 210 34.04 -10.74 -2.12
C PHE A 210 34.81 -12.09 -2.14
N GLY A 211 34.19 -13.15 -2.66
CA GLY A 211 34.76 -14.50 -2.74
C GLY A 211 35.53 -14.80 -4.03
N THR A 212 35.44 -13.94 -5.05
CA THR A 212 36.11 -14.15 -6.34
C THR A 212 37.41 -13.33 -6.41
N ALA A 213 38.53 -13.98 -6.76
CA ALA A 213 39.85 -13.35 -6.83
C ALA A 213 39.94 -12.23 -7.88
N ASP A 214 38.99 -12.20 -8.81
CA ASP A 214 38.91 -11.23 -9.88
C ASP A 214 37.86 -10.17 -9.53
N LEU A 215 38.29 -9.06 -8.95
CA LEU A 215 37.47 -7.86 -8.67
C LEU A 215 36.93 -7.17 -9.95
N LYS A 216 36.85 -7.87 -11.08
CA LYS A 216 36.46 -7.33 -12.40
C LYS A 216 34.95 -7.15 -12.58
N GLY A 217 34.14 -7.49 -11.58
CA GLY A 217 32.72 -7.17 -11.58
C GLY A 217 32.10 -7.43 -10.22
N PHE A 218 31.99 -6.40 -9.39
CA PHE A 218 31.01 -6.40 -8.31
C PHE A 218 29.63 -6.27 -8.94
N ASP A 219 28.82 -7.33 -8.92
CA ASP A 219 27.40 -7.19 -9.22
C ASP A 219 26.71 -6.74 -7.93
N VAL A 220 26.68 -5.44 -7.68
CA VAL A 220 26.10 -4.86 -6.46
C VAL A 220 24.60 -5.16 -6.43
N ARG A 221 24.22 -6.25 -5.74
CA ARG A 221 22.83 -6.67 -5.59
C ARG A 221 22.05 -5.66 -4.75
N ARG A 222 21.11 -4.98 -5.41
CA ARG A 222 20.16 -4.08 -4.73
C ARG A 222 19.13 -4.93 -3.98
N ARG A 223 19.08 -4.78 -2.66
CA ARG A 223 18.08 -5.44 -1.79
C ARG A 223 17.05 -4.42 -1.30
N LEU A 224 15.77 -4.75 -1.42
CA LEU A 224 14.67 -3.94 -0.90
C LEU A 224 13.98 -4.68 0.26
N LEU A 225 13.98 -4.06 1.45
CA LEU A 225 13.26 -4.59 2.61
C LEU A 225 11.85 -4.00 2.68
N ILE A 226 10.84 -4.83 2.39
CA ILE A 226 9.42 -4.46 2.45
C ILE A 226 8.80 -4.99 3.74
N GLY A 227 7.86 -4.25 4.31
CA GLY A 227 7.09 -4.67 5.47
C GLY A 227 6.23 -3.55 6.04
N THR A 228 5.35 -3.88 6.98
CA THR A 228 4.41 -2.94 7.60
C THR A 228 5.12 -1.71 8.18
N PRO A 229 4.55 -0.50 8.04
CA PRO A 229 5.05 0.68 8.76
C PRO A 229 5.18 0.41 10.26
N GLY A 230 6.24 0.91 10.90
CA GLY A 230 6.47 0.72 12.34
C GLY A 230 7.08 -0.61 12.78
N ILE A 231 7.20 -1.62 11.90
CA ILE A 231 7.71 -2.96 12.27
C ILE A 231 9.24 -3.02 12.56
N GLY A 232 9.93 -1.87 12.53
CA GLY A 232 11.37 -1.81 12.86
C GLY A 232 12.34 -1.97 11.68
N LYS A 233 11.91 -1.85 10.42
CA LYS A 233 12.82 -1.98 9.25
C LYS A 233 14.07 -1.09 9.35
N SER A 234 13.90 0.21 9.56
CA SER A 234 15.03 1.15 9.62
C SER A 234 15.75 1.10 10.96
N MET A 235 14.99 1.03 12.06
CA MET A 235 15.56 1.10 13.41
C MET A 235 16.24 -0.20 13.84
N ALA A 236 15.61 -1.36 13.61
CA ALA A 236 16.19 -2.65 13.96
C ALA A 236 17.08 -3.19 12.85
N ALA A 237 16.53 -3.45 11.66
CA ALA A 237 17.32 -4.06 10.58
C ALA A 237 18.43 -3.12 10.08
N GLY A 238 18.15 -1.82 9.91
CA GLY A 238 19.16 -0.85 9.51
C GLY A 238 20.32 -0.76 10.50
N SER A 239 20.04 -0.51 11.78
CA SER A 239 21.07 -0.44 12.82
C SER A 239 21.87 -1.74 12.95
N TYR A 240 21.19 -2.88 12.89
CA TYR A 240 21.85 -4.18 12.96
C TYR A 240 22.76 -4.47 11.77
N LEU A 241 22.29 -4.15 10.55
CA LEU A 241 23.10 -4.26 9.35
C LEU A 241 24.33 -3.35 9.43
N LEU A 242 24.16 -2.10 9.86
CA LEU A 242 25.28 -1.18 10.07
C LEU A 242 26.32 -1.79 11.00
N TYR A 243 25.90 -2.22 12.20
CA TYR A 243 26.79 -2.85 13.17
C TYR A 243 27.54 -4.05 12.56
N ARG A 244 26.82 -4.96 11.90
CA ARG A 244 27.41 -6.16 11.30
C ARG A 244 28.36 -5.86 10.13
N LEU A 245 28.08 -4.82 9.35
CA LEU A 245 28.94 -4.38 8.25
C LEU A 245 30.23 -3.74 8.77
N LEU A 246 30.15 -2.93 9.85
CA LEU A 246 31.34 -2.37 10.50
C LEU A 246 32.26 -3.44 11.07
N HIS A 247 31.69 -4.56 11.52
CA HIS A 247 32.42 -5.73 12.02
C HIS A 247 32.70 -6.77 10.94
N TYR A 248 32.51 -6.44 9.66
CA TYR A 248 32.94 -7.30 8.56
C TYR A 248 34.46 -7.19 8.35
N ASP A 249 35.01 -7.99 7.44
CA ASP A 249 36.44 -7.95 7.12
C ASP A 249 36.82 -6.58 6.54
N ALA A 250 37.58 -5.80 7.32
CA ALA A 250 38.04 -4.46 6.96
C ALA A 250 38.90 -4.42 5.68
N LYS A 251 39.52 -5.54 5.28
CA LYS A 251 40.25 -5.61 4.00
C LYS A 251 39.31 -5.64 2.80
N LYS A 252 38.09 -6.16 3.00
CA LYS A 252 37.07 -6.34 1.97
C LYS A 252 36.10 -5.16 1.95
N LEU A 253 35.64 -4.72 3.13
CA LEU A 253 34.70 -3.62 3.29
C LEU A 253 35.33 -2.50 4.11
N GLN A 254 35.75 -1.43 3.44
CA GLN A 254 36.49 -0.33 4.06
C GLN A 254 35.59 0.82 4.52
N VAL A 255 34.45 1.02 3.85
CA VAL A 255 33.56 2.17 4.08
C VAL A 255 32.12 1.67 4.12
N VAL A 256 31.36 2.14 5.12
CA VAL A 256 29.92 1.88 5.22
C VAL A 256 29.17 3.19 5.22
N VAL A 257 28.31 3.39 4.22
CA VAL A 257 27.48 4.60 4.10
C VAL A 257 26.04 4.29 4.49
N TYR A 258 25.52 5.00 5.48
CA TYR A 258 24.16 4.86 5.98
C TYR A 258 23.31 6.08 5.63
N CYS A 259 22.38 5.93 4.66
CA CYS A 259 21.58 7.03 4.10
C CYS A 259 20.12 7.01 4.58
N PHE A 260 19.53 8.19 4.79
CA PHE A 260 18.10 8.35 5.15
C PHE A 260 17.20 8.79 3.99
N GLY A 261 17.78 8.91 2.79
CA GLY A 261 17.20 9.61 1.64
C GLY A 261 17.43 11.13 1.73
N GLY A 262 17.52 11.80 0.59
CA GLY A 262 17.97 13.20 0.53
C GLY A 262 19.47 13.33 0.81
N ASP A 263 19.88 14.47 1.39
CA ASP A 263 21.29 14.85 1.54
C ASP A 263 21.96 14.40 2.86
N LEU A 264 21.28 13.56 3.67
CA LEU A 264 21.84 13.06 4.94
C LEU A 264 22.36 11.62 4.81
N ALA A 265 23.67 11.49 4.97
CA ALA A 265 24.36 10.22 5.06
C ALA A 265 25.38 10.24 6.21
N PHE A 266 25.49 9.11 6.91
CA PHE A 266 26.58 8.85 7.85
C PHE A 266 27.60 7.98 7.13
N VAL A 267 28.86 8.39 7.15
CA VAL A 267 29.97 7.64 6.57
C VAL A 267 30.83 7.13 7.72
N PHE A 268 30.99 5.82 7.79
CA PHE A 268 31.80 5.11 8.77
C PHE A 268 32.98 4.44 8.06
#